data_AF-A0A7Z0MP77-F1
#
_entry.id   AF-A0A7Z0MP77-F1
#
_cell.length_a   1.000
_cell.length_b   1.000
_cell.length_c   1.000
_cell.angle_alpha   90.00
_cell.angle_beta   90.00
_cell.angle_gamma   90.00
#
_symmetry.space_group_name_H-M   'P 1'
#
loop_
_entity.id
_entity.type
_entity.pdbx_description
1 polymer ?
#
loop_
_entity_poly.entity_id
_entity_poly.type
_entity_poly.pdbx_seq_one_letter_code
_entity_poly.pdbx_strand_id
1 'polypeptide(L)'
;MKLMLSVVAQAGDEIDNITIKQDPATIGRDVDNTVMLEDPHRYISGHHAIIEYQAPDYFITDTSTNGVLVNDATLPVGDGNRVKLSDGDRLYIGTIRWL
;
A
#
# COMPACT_ATOMS: atom_id res chain seq x y z
N MET A 1 -14.32 0.81 13.77
CA MET A 1 -14.21 -0.03 12.56
C MET A 1 -12.72 -0.23 12.27
N LYS A 2 -12.31 -1.37 11.70
CA LYS A 2 -10.92 -1.65 11.33
C LYS A 2 -10.89 -2.28 9.95
N LEU A 3 -9.78 -2.15 9.26
CA LEU A 3 -9.51 -2.79 7.98
C LEU A 3 -8.32 -3.74 8.17
N MET A 4 -8.47 -5.00 7.80
CA MET A 4 -7.37 -5.96 7.75
C MET A 4 -6.87 -6.12 6.32
N LEU A 5 -5.55 -6.05 6.14
CA LEU A 5 -4.88 -6.14 4.84
C LEU A 5 -3.68 -7.08 4.92
N SER A 6 -3.19 -7.50 3.75
CA SER A 6 -1.84 -8.05 3.60
C SER A 6 -1.03 -7.14 2.69
N VAL A 7 0.24 -6.90 3.02
CA VAL A 7 1.14 -6.06 2.20
C VAL A 7 2.33 -6.89 1.74
N VAL A 8 2.55 -6.91 0.44
CA VAL A 8 3.67 -7.59 -0.21
C VAL A 8 4.61 -6.55 -0.80
N ALA A 9 5.83 -6.47 -0.31
CA ALA A 9 6.89 -5.66 -0.87
C ALA A 9 7.53 -6.36 -2.07
N GLN A 10 8.03 -5.61 -3.06
CA GLN A 10 8.78 -6.19 -4.18
C GLN A 10 9.99 -7.03 -3.72
N ALA A 11 10.59 -6.73 -2.56
CA ALA A 11 11.71 -7.48 -1.99
C ALA A 11 11.34 -8.92 -1.57
N GLY A 12 10.06 -9.30 -1.61
CA GLY A 12 9.57 -10.62 -1.21
C GLY A 12 9.07 -10.68 0.22
N ASP A 13 9.20 -9.59 0.98
CA ASP A 13 8.62 -9.49 2.32
C ASP A 13 7.10 -9.37 2.21
N GLU A 14 6.40 -10.29 2.89
CA GLU A 14 4.96 -10.24 3.06
C GLU A 14 4.65 -10.00 4.54
N ILE A 15 3.90 -8.94 4.80
CA ILE A 15 3.36 -8.63 6.12
C ILE A 15 1.88 -8.93 6.09
N ASP A 16 1.50 -10.04 6.70
CA ASP A 16 0.12 -10.45 6.84
C ASP A 16 -0.59 -9.74 7.99
N ASN A 17 -1.91 -9.63 7.89
CA ASN A 17 -2.81 -9.19 8.96
C ASN A 17 -2.54 -7.78 9.51
N ILE A 18 -2.11 -6.85 8.65
CA ILE A 18 -1.99 -5.44 9.02
C ILE A 18 -3.37 -4.90 9.37
N THR A 19 -3.51 -4.35 10.57
CA THR A 19 -4.76 -3.74 11.02
C THR A 19 -4.67 -2.22 10.91
N ILE A 20 -5.46 -1.64 10.02
CA ILE A 20 -5.62 -0.19 9.86
C ILE A 20 -6.85 0.26 10.66
N LYS A 21 -6.64 1.30 11.48
CA LYS A 21 -7.69 1.96 12.25
C LYS A 21 -8.19 3.19 11.48
N GLN A 22 -8.98 4.04 12.12
CA GLN A 22 -9.57 5.21 11.47
C GLN A 22 -8.59 6.39 11.33
N ASP A 23 -7.44 6.34 12.00
CA ASP A 23 -6.34 7.29 11.77
C ASP A 23 -5.65 6.97 10.43
N PRO A 24 -5.18 8.00 9.69
CA PRO A 24 -4.42 7.77 8.46
C PRO A 24 -3.21 6.86 8.72
N ALA A 25 -2.97 5.94 7.81
CA ALA A 25 -1.80 5.06 7.84
C ALA A 25 -0.97 5.26 6.58
N THR A 26 0.35 5.29 6.73
CA THR A 26 1.29 5.45 5.62
C THR A 26 2.09 4.18 5.39
N ILE A 27 2.40 3.88 4.12
CA ILE A 27 3.21 2.75 3.69
C ILE A 27 4.40 3.29 2.91
N GLY A 28 5.62 2.87 3.21
CA GLY A 28 6.81 3.32 2.47
C GLY A 28 8.13 2.80 3.05
N ARG A 29 9.24 3.17 2.40
CA ARG A 29 10.59 2.75 2.81
C ARG A 29 11.11 3.50 4.02
N ASP A 30 10.65 4.73 4.23
CA ASP A 30 11.15 5.57 5.32
C ASP A 30 10.57 5.11 6.67
N VAL A 31 11.37 5.26 7.73
CA VAL A 31 11.09 4.69 9.07
C VAL A 31 9.95 5.35 9.82
N ASP A 32 9.48 6.49 9.34
CA ASP A 32 8.36 7.25 9.89
C ASP A 32 6.99 6.82 9.30
N ASN A 33 6.96 5.83 8.41
CA ASN A 33 5.72 5.25 7.93
C ASN A 33 5.05 4.36 8.99
N THR A 34 3.71 4.31 8.97
CA THR A 34 2.93 3.39 9.82
C THR A 34 3.28 1.92 9.52
N VAL A 35 3.47 1.63 8.24
CA VAL A 35 3.99 0.34 7.74
C VAL A 35 5.27 0.64 6.99
N MET A 36 6.40 0.49 7.69
CA MET A 36 7.72 0.59 7.07
C MET A 36 8.07 -0.73 6.39
N LEU A 37 8.53 -0.63 5.14
CA LEU A 37 9.00 -1.76 4.34
C LEU A 37 10.49 -1.59 4.06
N GLU A 38 11.28 -2.61 4.35
CA GLU A 38 12.69 -2.61 3.95
C GLU A 38 12.80 -2.72 2.43
N ASP A 39 13.63 -1.87 1.84
CA ASP A 39 13.83 -1.85 0.40
C ASP A 39 15.24 -1.33 0.04
N PRO A 40 16.27 -2.18 0.19
CA PRO A 40 17.64 -1.80 -0.12
C PRO A 40 17.84 -1.44 -1.61
N HIS A 41 16.95 -1.89 -2.49
CA HIS A 41 17.03 -1.71 -3.93
C HIS A 41 16.23 -0.51 -4.46
N ARG A 42 15.51 0.22 -3.59
CA ARG A 42 14.81 1.48 -3.90
C ARG A 42 13.67 1.34 -4.92
N TYR A 43 12.93 0.24 -4.88
CA TYR A 43 11.67 0.07 -5.60
C TYR A 43 10.46 0.75 -4.92
N ILE A 44 10.56 1.04 -3.62
CA ILE A 44 9.54 1.62 -2.77
C ILE A 44 9.92 3.08 -2.46
N SER A 45 9.09 4.03 -2.90
CA SER A 45 9.17 5.43 -2.48
C SER A 45 9.22 5.60 -0.96
N GLY A 46 9.87 6.67 -0.49
CA GLY A 46 9.99 6.99 0.93
C GLY A 46 8.64 7.02 1.64
N HIS A 47 7.66 7.71 1.05
CA HIS A 47 6.23 7.58 1.32
C HIS A 47 5.57 7.10 0.03
N HIS A 48 5.08 5.86 0.03
CA HIS A 48 4.60 5.19 -1.18
C HIS A 48 3.09 5.34 -1.33
N ALA A 49 2.37 5.12 -0.25
CA ALA A 49 0.91 5.18 -0.25
C ALA A 49 0.37 5.67 1.09
N ILE A 50 -0.83 6.22 1.03
CA ILE A 50 -1.57 6.70 2.20
C ILE A 50 -2.92 5.98 2.22
N ILE A 51 -3.27 5.38 3.35
CA ILE A 51 -4.59 4.82 3.61
C ILE A 51 -5.36 5.76 4.51
N GLU A 52 -6.56 6.14 4.09
CA GLU A 52 -7.44 7.04 4.83
C GLU A 52 -8.82 6.42 5.03
N TYR A 53 -9.38 6.65 6.21
CA TYR A 53 -10.77 6.33 6.50
C TYR A 53 -11.66 7.53 6.18
N GLN A 54 -12.53 7.35 5.18
CA GLN A 54 -13.58 8.30 4.81
C GLN A 54 -14.91 7.60 5.00
N ALA A 55 -15.50 7.78 6.19
CA ALA A 55 -16.61 6.97 6.68
C ALA A 55 -17.71 6.77 5.61
N PRO A 56 -18.16 5.51 5.38
CA PRO A 56 -17.80 4.28 6.10
C PRO A 56 -16.60 3.52 5.50
N ASP A 57 -15.91 4.10 4.51
CA ASP A 57 -15.02 3.37 3.62
C ASP A 57 -13.54 3.69 3.88
N TYR A 58 -12.67 2.77 3.46
CA TYR A 58 -11.24 2.99 3.40
C TYR A 58 -10.80 3.21 1.96
N PHE A 59 -9.81 4.06 1.77
CA PHE A 59 -9.19 4.31 0.48
C PHE A 59 -7.68 4.26 0.62
N ILE A 60 -7.02 3.78 -0.43
CA ILE A 60 -5.60 3.96 -0.62
C ILE A 60 -5.37 4.97 -1.73
N THR A 61 -4.50 5.93 -1.46
CA THR A 61 -3.96 6.89 -2.43
C THR A 61 -2.51 6.50 -2.71
N ASP A 62 -2.19 6.32 -3.99
CA ASP A 62 -0.84 6.05 -4.45
C ASP A 62 -0.10 7.38 -4.65
N THR A 63 1.10 7.50 -4.08
CA THR A 63 1.96 8.70 -4.14
C THR A 63 3.35 8.35 -4.68
N SER A 64 3.46 7.19 -5.34
CA SER A 64 4.72 6.54 -5.64
C SER A 64 5.10 6.60 -7.12
N THR A 65 6.35 6.24 -7.40
CA THR A 65 6.86 6.12 -8.77
C THR A 65 6.51 4.78 -9.43
N ASN A 66 6.54 3.68 -8.67
CA ASN A 66 6.37 2.32 -9.22
C ASN A 66 4.96 1.75 -9.04
N GLY A 67 4.13 2.41 -8.25
CA GLY A 67 2.72 2.13 -8.13
C GLY A 67 2.35 1.10 -7.07
N VAL A 68 1.06 1.11 -6.75
CA VAL A 68 0.39 0.12 -5.89
C VAL A 68 -0.50 -0.78 -6.74
N LEU A 69 -0.37 -2.11 -6.62
CA LEU A 69 -1.36 -3.06 -7.15
C LEU A 69 -2.26 -3.54 -6.01
N VAL A 70 -3.56 -3.66 -6.28
CA VAL A 70 -4.55 -4.19 -5.35
C VAL A 70 -5.07 -5.53 -5.87
N ASN A 71 -4.95 -6.57 -5.05
CA ASN A 71 -5.34 -7.94 -5.37
C ASN A 71 -4.71 -8.40 -6.71
N ASP A 72 -5.51 -8.93 -7.62
CA ASP A 72 -5.06 -9.43 -8.93
C ASP A 72 -5.10 -8.36 -10.04
N ALA A 73 -5.12 -7.07 -9.68
CA ALA A 73 -5.10 -5.99 -10.65
C ALA A 73 -3.89 -6.12 -11.59
N THR A 74 -4.14 -5.89 -12.88
CA THR A 74 -3.10 -5.92 -13.92
C THR A 74 -2.41 -4.57 -14.11
N LEU A 75 -3.04 -3.48 -13.66
CA LEU A 75 -2.53 -2.11 -13.72
C LEU A 75 -2.43 -1.52 -12.31
N PRO A 76 -1.37 -0.76 -12.02
CA PRO A 76 -1.24 -0.06 -10.75
C PRO A 76 -2.29 1.04 -10.61
N VAL A 77 -2.57 1.42 -9.36
CA VAL A 77 -3.40 2.59 -9.02
C VAL A 77 -2.82 3.84 -9.68
N GLY A 78 -1.52 4.07 -9.52
CA GLY A 78 -0.77 5.15 -10.17
C GLY A 78 -0.81 6.45 -9.38
N ASP A 79 0.28 7.23 -9.47
CA ASP A 79 0.50 8.46 -8.70
C ASP A 79 -0.69 9.43 -8.74
N GLY A 80 -1.14 9.84 -7.56
CA GLY A 80 -2.27 10.74 -7.35
C GLY A 80 -3.65 10.08 -7.44
N ASN A 81 -3.75 8.83 -7.90
CA ASN A 81 -5.02 8.11 -7.96
C ASN A 81 -5.33 7.42 -6.64
N ARG A 82 -6.63 7.17 -6.42
CA ARG A 82 -7.14 6.48 -5.25
C ARG A 82 -8.12 5.38 -5.61
N VAL A 83 -8.12 4.31 -4.82
CA VAL A 83 -9.08 3.21 -4.93
C VAL A 83 -9.63 2.84 -3.56
N LYS A 84 -10.86 2.32 -3.53
CA LYS A 84 -11.50 1.83 -2.31
C LYS A 84 -10.86 0.50 -1.89
N LEU A 85 -10.66 0.32 -0.60
CA LEU A 85 -10.21 -0.93 0.01
C LEU A 85 -11.33 -1.64 0.75
N SER A 86 -11.22 -2.96 0.80
CA SER A 86 -12.07 -3.89 1.53
C SER A 86 -11.23 -4.77 2.45
N ASP A 87 -11.87 -5.30 3.48
CA ASP A 87 -11.22 -6.23 4.41
C ASP A 87 -10.72 -7.47 3.65
N GLY A 88 -9.48 -7.87 3.91
CA GLY A 88 -8.80 -8.98 3.24
C GLY A 88 -8.09 -8.60 1.94
N ASP A 89 -8.15 -7.35 1.48
CA ASP A 89 -7.41 -6.92 0.30
C ASP A 89 -5.89 -7.10 0.51
N ARG A 90 -5.22 -7.51 -0.57
CA ARG A 90 -3.77 -7.65 -0.65
C ARG A 90 -3.20 -6.52 -1.48
N LEU A 91 -2.23 -5.81 -0.92
CA LEU A 91 -1.53 -4.71 -1.58
C LEU A 91 -0.13 -5.16 -2.00
N TYR A 92 0.24 -4.95 -3.25
CA TYR A 92 1.62 -5.13 -3.71
C TYR A 92 2.25 -3.75 -3.91
N ILE A 93 3.37 -3.52 -3.22
CA ILE A 93 4.01 -2.21 -3.10
C ILE A 93 5.34 -2.21 -3.85
N GLY A 94 5.53 -1.19 -4.69
CA GLY A 94 6.71 -1.02 -5.51
C GLY A 94 6.86 -2.02 -6.65
N THR A 95 5.91 -2.94 -6.84
CA THR A 95 6.02 -4.03 -7.82
C THR A 95 5.98 -3.50 -9.26
N ILE A 96 7.08 -3.68 -9.99
CA ILE A 96 7.12 -3.48 -11.43
C ILE A 96 6.73 -4.79 -12.13
N ARG A 97 5.48 -4.90 -12.62
CA ARG A 97 5.18 -5.91 -13.64
C ARG A 97 5.65 -5.36 -14.98
N TRP A 98 6.76 -5.90 -15.51
CA TRP A 98 7.11 -5.70 -16.91
C TRP A 98 6.00 -6.32 -17.76
N LEU A 99 5.22 -5.48 -18.45
CA LEU A 99 4.26 -5.89 -19.47
C LEU A 99 5.00 -6.42 -20.71
#